data_AF-A0A7S1T2W5-F1
#
_entry.id   AF-A0A7S1T2W5-F1
#
_cell.length_a   1.000
_cell.length_b   1.000
_cell.length_c   1.000
_cell.angle_alpha   90.00
_cell.angle_beta   90.00
_cell.angle_gamma   90.00
#
_symmetry.space_group_name_H-M   'P 1'
#
loop_
_entity.id
_entity.type
_entity.pdbx_description
1 polymer ?
#
loop_
_entity_poly.entity_id
_entity_poly.type
_entity_poly.pdbx_seq_one_letter_code
_entity_poly.pdbx_strand_id
1 'polypeptide(L)'
;KRALEGKLFSGNAAFDWLWHTMVAIRDLRNRMEGGNYLWEHIYPQNKDRMPEKRPDGKFYVKCFIMDKWRTVVVDDRMPVDLFGTPLPVGIRPLQLWPLVLSKAVLKIMAAYK
;
A
#
# COMPACT_ATOMS: atom_id res chain seq x y z
N LYS A 1 -5.25 -3.00 16.53
CA LYS A 1 -4.89 -4.44 16.52
C LYS A 1 -5.34 -5.19 15.25
N ARG A 2 -6.57 -4.99 14.74
CA ARG A 2 -7.19 -5.75 13.64
C ARG A 2 -6.51 -5.64 12.25
N ALA A 3 -5.74 -4.58 11.99
CA ALA A 3 -5.04 -4.41 10.72
C ALA A 3 -3.79 -5.28 10.55
N LEU A 4 -3.30 -5.89 11.63
CA LEU A 4 -2.00 -6.57 11.68
C LEU A 4 -2.07 -8.05 11.34
N GLU A 5 -3.27 -8.64 11.37
CA GLU A 5 -3.49 -10.06 11.16
C GLU A 5 -3.94 -10.27 9.73
N GLY A 6 -2.99 -10.48 8.83
CA GLY A 6 -3.31 -10.86 7.47
C GLY A 6 -2.13 -11.41 6.69
N LYS A 7 -2.40 -12.36 5.81
CA LYS A 7 -1.41 -12.95 4.91
C LYS A 7 -1.35 -12.10 3.63
N LEU A 8 -0.21 -11.46 3.38
CA LEU A 8 0.08 -10.77 2.12
C LEU A 8 0.23 -11.80 1.00
N PHE A 9 -0.24 -11.46 -0.20
CA PHE A 9 -0.10 -12.26 -1.41
C PHE A 9 0.00 -11.35 -2.65
N SER A 10 0.59 -11.85 -3.73
CA SER A 10 0.50 -11.27 -5.07
C SER A 10 -0.60 -11.98 -5.86
N GLY A 11 -1.45 -11.23 -6.57
CA GLY A 11 -2.44 -11.84 -7.48
C GLY A 11 -1.86 -12.24 -8.84
N ASN A 12 -0.70 -11.69 -9.19
CA ASN A 12 0.01 -12.00 -10.42
C ASN A 12 1.52 -11.99 -10.16
N ALA A 13 2.25 -12.95 -10.74
CA ALA A 13 3.69 -13.13 -10.57
C ALA A 13 4.52 -11.88 -10.92
N ALA A 14 4.02 -11.02 -11.82
CA ALA A 14 4.64 -9.75 -12.15
C ALA A 14 4.79 -8.79 -10.94
N PHE A 15 4.07 -9.03 -9.84
CA PHE A 15 4.14 -8.24 -8.61
C PHE A 15 4.83 -8.97 -7.45
N ASP A 16 5.45 -10.13 -7.68
CA ASP A 16 6.13 -10.90 -6.63
C ASP A 16 7.27 -10.12 -5.99
N TRP A 17 8.03 -9.35 -6.78
CA TRP A 17 9.10 -8.48 -6.27
C TRP A 17 8.57 -7.47 -5.24
N LEU A 18 7.38 -6.90 -5.49
CA LEU A 18 6.76 -5.93 -4.62
C LEU A 18 6.20 -6.61 -3.37
N TRP A 19 5.62 -7.81 -3.52
CA TRP A 19 5.17 -8.63 -2.41
C TRP A 19 6.33 -8.96 -1.46
N HIS A 20 7.45 -9.47 -1.99
CA HIS A 20 8.64 -9.75 -1.21
C HIS A 20 9.18 -8.52 -0.48
N THR A 21 9.18 -7.36 -1.15
CA THR A 21 9.58 -6.09 -0.53
C THR A 21 8.68 -5.73 0.66
N MET A 22 7.35 -5.82 0.48
CA MET A 22 6.40 -5.55 1.57
C MET A 22 6.52 -6.55 2.72
N VAL A 23 6.78 -7.83 2.43
CA VAL A 23 7.02 -8.87 3.45
C VAL A 23 8.30 -8.57 4.22
N ALA A 24 9.40 -8.23 3.54
CA ALA A 24 10.66 -7.87 4.20
C ALA A 24 10.49 -6.65 5.13
N ILE A 25 9.79 -5.60 4.68
CA ILE A 25 9.46 -4.45 5.52
C ILE A 25 8.60 -4.88 6.72
N ARG A 26 7.63 -5.77 6.51
CA ARG A 26 6.78 -6.31 7.58
C ARG A 26 7.57 -7.07 8.64
N ASP A 27 8.56 -7.86 8.23
CA ASP A 27 9.39 -8.64 9.14
C ASP A 27 10.35 -7.74 9.94
N LEU A 28 10.74 -6.60 9.37
CA LEU A 28 11.53 -5.56 10.03
C LEU A 28 10.72 -4.62 10.93
N ARG A 29 9.40 -4.84 11.10
CA ARG A 29 8.51 -3.94 11.86
C ARG A 29 9.06 -3.55 13.23
N ASN A 30 9.58 -4.52 13.99
CA ASN A 30 10.05 -4.27 15.35
C ASN A 30 11.34 -3.43 15.40
N ARG A 31 12.00 -3.20 14.26
CA ARG A 31 13.21 -2.37 14.12
C ARG A 31 12.91 -0.97 13.58
N MET A 32 11.67 -0.69 13.17
CA MET A 32 11.31 0.61 12.61
C MET A 32 10.81 1.55 13.69
N GLU A 33 11.21 2.81 13.57
CA GLU A 33 10.66 3.90 14.38
C GLU A 33 9.17 4.09 14.08
N GLY A 34 8.37 4.38 15.10
CA GLY A 34 6.94 4.61 14.94
C GLY A 34 6.65 5.84 14.06
N GLY A 35 5.70 5.73 13.12
CA GLY A 35 5.36 6.78 12.16
C GLY A 35 5.94 6.57 10.76
N ASN A 36 6.84 5.60 10.57
CA ASN A 36 7.51 5.32 9.30
C ASN A 36 7.10 3.97 8.68
N TYR A 37 6.05 3.32 9.18
CA TYR A 37 5.67 1.98 8.77
C TYR A 37 4.55 1.96 7.74
N LEU A 38 4.85 1.48 6.52
CA LEU A 38 3.91 1.13 5.44
C LEU A 38 2.65 2.04 5.34
N TRP A 39 1.56 1.67 6.01
CA TRP A 39 0.28 2.40 5.96
C TRP A 39 0.28 3.75 6.70
N GLU A 40 1.26 4.00 7.57
CA GLU A 40 1.44 5.28 8.27
C GLU A 40 1.79 6.44 7.31
N HIS A 41 2.13 6.14 6.05
CA HIS A 41 2.32 7.14 4.99
C HIS A 41 1.11 7.31 4.07
N ILE A 42 -0.01 6.65 4.35
CA ILE A 42 -1.24 6.76 3.57
C ILE A 42 -2.23 7.66 4.32
N TYR A 43 -2.78 8.64 3.62
CA TYR A 43 -3.75 9.61 4.13
C TYR A 43 -5.05 9.57 3.32
N PRO A 44 -6.19 9.94 3.93
CA PRO A 44 -6.33 10.40 5.32
C PRO A 44 -6.21 9.24 6.32
N GLN A 45 -5.96 9.60 7.58
CA GLN A 45 -5.81 8.65 8.69
C GLN A 45 -6.87 8.89 9.74
N ASN A 46 -7.36 7.80 10.33
CA ASN A 46 -8.22 7.87 11.50
C ASN A 46 -7.41 8.14 12.79
N LYS A 47 -8.09 8.17 13.95
CA LYS A 47 -7.46 8.38 15.27
C LYS A 47 -6.38 7.33 15.60
N ASP A 48 -6.46 6.14 15.01
CA ASP A 48 -5.52 5.04 15.20
C ASP A 48 -4.37 5.03 14.17
N ARG A 49 -4.19 6.12 13.40
CA ARG A 49 -3.23 6.22 12.28
C ARG A 49 -3.43 5.18 11.18
N MET A 50 -4.62 4.61 11.08
CA MET A 50 -4.97 3.69 10.00
C MET A 50 -5.56 4.48 8.83
N PRO A 51 -5.28 4.08 7.58
CA PRO A 51 -5.85 4.74 6.41
C PRO A 51 -7.37 4.64 6.42
N GLU A 52 -8.03 5.78 6.24
CA GLU A 52 -9.49 5.89 6.25
C GLU A 52 -9.99 6.22 4.85
N LYS A 53 -11.11 5.61 4.45
CA LYS A 53 -11.72 5.88 3.14
C LYS A 53 -12.47 7.21 3.20
N ARG A 54 -12.16 8.13 2.27
CA ARG A 54 -12.95 9.35 2.07
C ARG A 54 -14.09 9.16 1.07
N PRO A 55 -15.13 10.02 1.12
CA PRO A 55 -16.22 10.03 0.13
C PRO A 55 -15.75 10.26 -1.31
N ASP A 56 -14.63 10.97 -1.51
CA ASP A 56 -14.06 11.22 -2.83
C ASP A 56 -13.27 10.03 -3.40
N GLY A 57 -13.11 8.95 -2.63
CA GLY A 57 -12.40 7.74 -3.06
C GLY A 57 -10.90 7.94 -3.27
N LYS A 58 -10.30 9.01 -2.73
CA LYS A 58 -8.88 9.32 -2.93
C LYS A 58 -8.05 9.14 -1.67
N PHE A 59 -6.87 8.56 -1.87
CA PHE A 59 -5.80 8.44 -0.90
C PHE A 59 -4.60 9.27 -1.35
N TYR A 60 -3.85 9.78 -0.39
CA TYR A 60 -2.60 10.51 -0.59
C TYR A 60 -1.48 9.70 0.06
N VAL A 61 -0.52 9.24 -0.73
CA VAL A 61 0.59 8.44 -0.24
C VAL A 61 1.85 9.29 -0.24
N LYS A 62 2.46 9.44 0.93
CA LYS A 62 3.73 10.15 1.10
C LYS A 62 4.86 9.19 0.72
N CYS A 63 5.58 9.50 -0.35
CA CYS A 63 6.66 8.67 -0.88
C CYS A 63 7.97 9.47 -0.90
N PHE A 64 9.09 8.82 -0.58
CA PHE A 64 10.42 9.41 -0.73
C PHE A 64 10.99 9.05 -2.10
N ILE A 65 11.14 10.04 -2.98
CA ILE A 65 11.50 9.87 -4.38
C ILE A 65 12.57 10.90 -4.76
N MET A 66 13.71 10.44 -5.27
CA MET A 66 14.83 11.30 -5.69
C MET A 66 15.20 12.33 -4.61
N ASP A 67 15.51 11.82 -3.41
CA ASP A 67 15.94 12.61 -2.24
C ASP A 67 14.91 13.62 -1.71
N LYS A 68 13.63 13.50 -2.11
CA LYS A 68 12.55 14.40 -1.66
C LYS A 68 11.28 13.65 -1.32
N TRP A 69 10.59 14.11 -0.29
CA TRP A 69 9.23 13.68 0.01
C TRP A 69 8.25 14.26 -0.99
N ARG A 70 7.42 13.40 -1.59
CA ARG A 70 6.39 13.76 -2.56
C ARG A 70 5.08 13.07 -2.22
N THR A 71 3.98 13.68 -2.60
CA THR A 71 2.64 13.10 -2.43
C THR A 71 2.17 12.47 -3.74
N VAL A 72 1.81 11.20 -3.69
CA VAL A 72 1.22 10.46 -4.81
C VAL A 72 -0.27 10.27 -4.54
N VAL A 73 -1.12 10.79 -5.42
CA VAL A 73 -2.57 10.65 -5.30
C VAL A 73 -3.02 9.33 -5.92
N VAL A 74 -3.73 8.51 -5.15
CA VAL A 74 -4.20 7.18 -5.52
C VAL A 74 -5.71 7.12 -5.31
N ASP A 75 -6.47 6.73 -6.34
CA ASP A 75 -7.91 6.47 -6.21
C ASP A 75 -8.19 5.01 -5.80
N ASP A 76 -9.39 4.76 -5.31
CA ASP A 76 -9.84 3.47 -4.74
C ASP A 76 -10.24 2.40 -5.75
N ARG A 77 -10.11 2.66 -7.06
CA ARG A 77 -10.35 1.65 -8.10
C ARG A 77 -9.14 0.72 -8.25
N MET A 78 -9.27 -0.51 -7.79
CA MET A 78 -8.15 -1.47 -7.80
C MET A 78 -8.25 -2.44 -8.97
N PRO A 79 -7.14 -2.72 -9.67
CA PRO A 79 -7.14 -3.73 -10.72
C PRO A 79 -7.29 -5.12 -10.10
N VAL A 80 -8.30 -5.85 -10.55
CA VAL A 80 -8.65 -7.21 -10.11
C VAL A 80 -8.75 -8.14 -11.31
N ASP A 81 -8.65 -9.44 -11.08
CA ASP A 81 -8.96 -10.47 -12.06
C ASP A 81 -10.48 -10.68 -12.22
N LEU A 82 -10.85 -11.64 -13.07
CA LEU A 82 -12.25 -12.02 -13.32
C LEU A 82 -13.00 -12.53 -12.08
N PHE A 83 -12.27 -12.96 -11.04
CA PHE A 83 -12.83 -13.48 -9.79
C PHE A 83 -12.80 -12.43 -8.68
N GLY A 84 -12.38 -11.20 -8.97
CA GLY A 84 -12.26 -10.12 -7.98
C GLY A 84 -11.00 -10.20 -7.12
N THR A 85 -10.03 -11.06 -7.45
CA THR A 85 -8.73 -11.11 -6.78
C THR A 85 -7.89 -9.92 -7.22
N PRO A 86 -7.32 -9.12 -6.30
CA PRO A 86 -6.44 -8.02 -6.69
C PRO A 86 -5.21 -8.52 -7.45
N LEU A 87 -4.91 -7.91 -8.61
CA LEU A 87 -3.72 -8.24 -9.40
C LEU A 87 -2.39 -7.89 -8.67
N PRO A 88 -2.21 -6.70 -8.05
CA PRO A 88 -1.00 -6.37 -7.32
C PRO A 88 -0.97 -7.01 -5.93
N VAL A 89 -0.20 -6.45 -4.99
CA VAL A 89 -0.09 -7.02 -3.63
C VAL A 89 -1.38 -6.76 -2.84
N GLY A 90 -2.06 -7.84 -2.45
CA GLY A 90 -3.23 -7.85 -1.60
C GLY A 90 -2.94 -8.46 -0.21
N ILE A 91 -3.94 -8.45 0.66
CA ILE A 91 -3.90 -9.08 1.98
C ILE A 91 -5.22 -9.79 2.28
N ARG A 92 -5.19 -10.91 2.99
CA ARG A 92 -6.37 -11.61 3.52
C ARG A 92 -6.35 -11.66 5.06
N PRO A 93 -7.42 -11.24 5.76
CA PRO A 93 -8.66 -10.63 5.25
C PRO A 93 -8.39 -9.29 4.53
N LEU A 94 -9.30 -8.91 3.62
CA LEU A 94 -9.11 -7.75 2.73
C LEU A 94 -8.89 -6.47 3.53
N GLN A 95 -7.77 -5.81 3.25
CA GLN A 95 -7.49 -4.44 3.68
C GLN A 95 -6.96 -3.66 2.47
N LEU A 96 -7.29 -2.37 2.39
CA LEU A 96 -6.95 -1.56 1.22
C LEU A 96 -5.48 -1.09 1.21
N TRP A 97 -4.82 -1.03 2.36
CA TRP A 97 -3.49 -0.41 2.46
C TRP A 97 -2.42 -1.01 1.53
N PRO A 98 -2.32 -2.35 1.32
CA PRO A 98 -1.29 -2.90 0.41
C PRO A 98 -1.58 -2.54 -1.04
N LEU A 99 -2.87 -2.49 -1.42
CA LEU A 99 -3.31 -2.13 -2.76
C LEU A 99 -3.04 -0.66 -3.06
N VAL A 100 -3.32 0.22 -2.09
CA VAL A 100 -3.04 1.65 -2.20
C VAL A 100 -1.53 1.91 -2.35
N LEU A 101 -0.69 1.27 -1.53
CA LEU A 101 0.77 1.37 -1.66
C LEU A 101 1.26 0.83 -3.01
N SER A 102 0.75 -0.34 -3.42
CA SER A 102 1.14 -0.94 -4.70
C SER A 102 0.82 -0.02 -5.87
N LYS A 103 -0.38 0.55 -5.88
CA LYS A 103 -0.80 1.47 -6.93
C LYS A 103 -0.01 2.79 -6.89
N ALA A 104 0.42 3.27 -5.73
CA ALA A 104 1.32 4.42 -5.62
C ALA A 104 2.67 4.13 -6.28
N VAL A 105 3.28 2.99 -5.97
CA VAL A 105 4.56 2.55 -6.56
C VAL A 105 4.43 2.45 -8.08
N LEU A 106 3.37 1.84 -8.60
CA LEU A 106 3.15 1.72 -10.04
C LEU A 106 2.94 3.07 -10.73
N LYS A 107 2.23 4.01 -10.08
CA LYS A 107 2.10 5.39 -10.59
C LYS A 107 3.45 6.10 -10.67
N ILE A 108 4.32 5.91 -9.67
CA ILE A 108 5.68 6.47 -9.68
C ILE A 108 6.47 5.86 -10.85
N MET A 109 6.51 4.53 -10.96
CA MET A 109 7.24 3.84 -12.03
C MET A 109 6.75 4.25 -13.42
N ALA A 110 5.44 4.46 -13.59
CA ALA A 110 4.88 4.93 -14.86
C ALA A 110 5.25 6.38 -15.19
N ALA A 111 5.49 7.23 -14.18
CA ALA A 111 5.88 8.62 -14.35
C ALA A 111 7.38 8.81 -14.62
N TYR A 112 8.22 7.93 -14.07
CA TYR A 112 9.68 7.91 -14.29
C TYR A 112 10.04 6.73 -15.18
N LYS A 113 9.73 6.85 -16.48
CA LYS A 113 10.15 5.91 -17.53
C LYS A 113 11.52 6.28 -18.08
#